data_AF-A0A963V529-F1
#
_entry.id   AF-A0A963V529-F1
#
_cell.length_a   1.000
_cell.length_b   1.000
_cell.length_c   1.000
_cell.angle_alpha   90.00
_cell.angle_beta   90.00
_cell.angle_gamma   90.00
#
_symmetry.space_group_name_H-M   'P 1'
#
loop_
_entity.id
_entity.type
_entity.pdbx_description
1 polymer ?
#
loop_
_entity_poly.entity_id
_entity_poly.type
_entity_poly.pdbx_seq_one_letter_code
_entity_poly.pdbx_strand_id
1 'polypeptide(L)'
;MTGAGRFHSFVILAAMRTGSNLLEESLNAIPGLCCHGEAFNPRFVGGPRKSAVLGVTLEQRERDPGQMLDRIVAAEGLNGFRYFPDHDPRIFERVMRDPRCAKIVLTRNPLESYV
;
A
#
# COMPACT_ATOMS: atom_id res chain seq x y z
N MET A 1 6.67 21.43 -12.06
CA MET A 1 6.15 20.49 -13.08
C MET A 1 7.11 19.31 -13.17
N THR A 2 6.90 18.28 -12.36
CA THR A 2 7.66 17.02 -12.44
C THR A 2 7.11 16.20 -13.61
N GLY A 3 7.98 15.80 -14.54
CA GLY A 3 7.58 14.99 -15.69
C GLY A 3 6.83 13.74 -15.23
N ALA A 4 5.72 13.42 -15.88
CA ALA A 4 4.87 12.30 -15.51
C ALA A 4 5.69 10.99 -15.56
N GLY A 5 6.09 10.51 -14.38
CA GLY A 5 6.73 9.22 -14.25
C GLY A 5 5.84 8.11 -14.79
N ARG A 6 6.46 7.00 -15.24
CA ARG A 6 5.76 5.82 -15.75
C ARG A 6 4.67 5.33 -14.80
N PHE A 7 4.89 5.51 -13.51
CA PHE A 7 4.00 5.08 -12.44
C PHE A 7 3.41 6.28 -11.68
N HIS A 8 2.16 6.14 -11.26
CA HIS A 8 1.48 7.10 -10.36
C HIS A 8 1.33 6.56 -8.94
N SER A 9 1.48 5.25 -8.76
CA SER A 9 1.42 4.58 -7.45
C SER A 9 2.21 3.28 -7.46
N PHE A 10 2.37 2.67 -6.29
CA PHE A 10 2.91 1.32 -6.15
C PHE A 10 2.17 0.48 -5.11
N VAL A 11 2.23 -0.83 -5.28
CA VAL A 11 1.76 -1.82 -4.29
C VAL A 11 2.87 -2.80 -3.97
N ILE A 12 3.08 -3.05 -2.68
CA ILE A 12 3.97 -4.12 -2.19
C ILE A 12 3.08 -5.33 -1.89
N LEU A 13 3.09 -6.30 -2.79
CA LEU A 13 2.46 -7.60 -2.60
C LEU A 13 3.38 -8.45 -1.73
N ALA A 14 2.92 -8.76 -0.51
CA ALA A 14 3.73 -9.47 0.47
C ALA A 14 2.85 -10.30 1.41
N ALA A 15 3.50 -11.01 2.33
CA ALA A 15 2.84 -11.71 3.43
C ALA A 15 3.50 -11.34 4.77
N MET A 16 2.93 -11.83 5.88
CA MET A 16 3.54 -11.67 7.20
C MET A 16 4.99 -12.20 7.21
N ARG A 17 5.88 -11.50 7.94
CA ARG A 17 7.28 -11.91 8.17
C ARG A 17 8.15 -12.05 6.91
N THR A 18 7.79 -11.36 5.83
CA THR A 18 8.56 -11.29 4.56
C THR A 18 9.61 -10.18 4.52
N GLY A 19 9.69 -9.33 5.55
CA GLY A 19 10.52 -8.12 5.54
C GLY A 19 9.82 -6.87 4.99
N SER A 20 8.50 -6.93 4.75
CA SER A 20 7.74 -5.81 4.17
C SER A 20 7.76 -4.53 5.01
N ASN A 21 7.89 -4.61 6.33
CA ASN A 21 8.11 -3.43 7.20
C ASN A 21 9.45 -2.73 6.87
N LEU A 22 10.54 -3.51 6.75
CA LEU A 22 11.87 -2.95 6.46
C LEU A 22 11.88 -2.27 5.09
N LEU A 23 11.22 -2.88 4.10
CA LEU A 23 11.07 -2.28 2.78
C LEU A 23 10.24 -0.99 2.84
N GLU A 24 9.12 -0.98 3.56
CA GLU A 24 8.31 0.22 3.79
C GLU A 24 9.15 1.35 4.41
N GLU A 25 9.90 1.07 5.49
CA GLU A 25 10.76 2.04 6.16
C GLU A 25 11.84 2.59 5.21
N SER A 26 12.47 1.71 4.41
CA SER A 26 13.49 2.09 3.44
C SER A 26 12.94 2.98 2.33
N LEU A 27 11.73 2.67 1.82
CA LEU A 27 11.07 3.50 0.81
C LEU A 27 10.69 4.87 1.39
N ASN A 28 10.16 4.91 2.60
CA ASN A 28 9.78 6.15 3.28
C ASN A 28 10.97 7.06 3.64
N ALA A 29 12.19 6.54 3.64
CA ALA A 29 13.40 7.34 3.81
C ALA A 29 13.81 8.11 2.53
N ILE A 30 13.24 7.76 1.37
CA ILE A 30 13.58 8.38 0.09
C ILE A 30 12.66 9.58 -0.17
N PRO A 31 13.20 10.81 -0.38
CA PRO A 31 12.38 11.97 -0.69
C PRO A 31 11.49 11.76 -1.90
N GLY A 32 10.19 12.09 -1.76
CA GLY A 32 9.20 11.93 -2.81
C GLY A 32 8.56 10.55 -2.91
N LEU A 33 8.93 9.60 -2.03
CA LEU A 33 8.22 8.33 -1.85
C LEU A 33 7.45 8.33 -0.53
N CYS A 34 6.27 7.71 -0.54
CA CYS A 34 5.51 7.47 0.67
C CYS A 34 4.71 6.17 0.59
N CYS A 35 4.88 5.29 1.57
CA CYS A 35 4.15 4.06 1.75
C CYS A 35 3.23 4.20 2.97
N HIS A 36 1.94 4.05 2.73
CA HIS A 36 0.88 4.24 3.73
C HIS A 36 0.60 2.97 4.55
N GLY A 37 1.61 2.11 4.71
CA GLY A 37 1.50 0.82 5.39
C GLY A 37 0.40 -0.06 4.83
N GLU A 38 -0.35 -0.73 5.70
CA GLU A 38 -1.44 -1.64 5.32
C GLU A 38 -2.77 -0.88 5.16
N ALA A 39 -2.85 -0.01 4.14
CA ALA A 39 -4.01 0.87 3.92
C ALA A 39 -5.34 0.12 3.74
N PHE A 40 -5.30 -1.17 3.38
CA PHE A 40 -6.46 -2.02 3.13
C PHE A 40 -6.60 -3.19 4.10
N ASN A 41 -5.93 -3.15 5.25
CA ASN A 41 -6.13 -4.12 6.32
C ASN A 41 -7.61 -4.12 6.79
N PRO A 42 -8.25 -5.27 7.03
CA PRO A 42 -9.65 -5.31 7.47
C PRO A 42 -9.87 -4.72 8.87
N ARG A 43 -8.84 -4.65 9.72
CA ARG A 43 -8.98 -4.28 11.14
C ARG A 43 -8.59 -2.84 11.46
N PHE A 44 -7.80 -2.20 10.61
CA PHE A 44 -7.26 -0.85 10.84
C PHE A 44 -6.88 -0.19 9.52
N VAL A 45 -6.53 1.10 9.57
CA VAL A 45 -6.14 1.86 8.38
C VAL A 45 -4.65 2.24 8.42
N GLY A 46 -3.86 1.66 7.52
CA GLY A 46 -2.44 1.98 7.32
C GLY A 46 -1.48 1.46 8.38
N GLY A 47 -1.83 1.54 9.67
CA GLY A 47 -1.01 1.00 10.74
C GLY A 47 -1.63 1.16 12.14
N PRO A 48 -1.00 0.58 13.17
CA PRO A 48 -1.44 0.71 14.55
C PRO A 48 -1.52 2.19 14.97
N ARG A 49 -2.58 2.55 15.71
CA ARG A 49 -2.84 3.91 16.24
C ARG A 49 -3.15 4.99 15.19
N LYS A 50 -3.29 4.66 13.91
CA LYS A 50 -3.81 5.60 12.90
C LYS A 50 -5.34 5.55 12.87
N SER A 51 -5.99 6.71 12.97
CA SER A 51 -7.44 6.84 12.80
C SER A 51 -7.86 7.09 11.35
N ALA A 52 -6.93 7.57 10.52
CA ALA A 52 -7.13 7.83 9.10
C ALA A 52 -5.82 7.74 8.31
N VAL A 53 -5.93 7.46 7.01
CA VAL A 53 -4.85 7.62 6.03
C VAL A 53 -5.32 8.63 4.99
N LEU A 54 -4.54 9.68 4.77
CA LEU A 54 -4.87 10.75 3.80
C LEU A 54 -6.29 11.33 3.99
N GLY A 55 -6.74 11.41 5.25
CA GLY A 55 -8.06 11.90 5.63
C GLY A 55 -9.21 10.89 5.47
N VAL A 56 -8.93 9.66 5.03
CA VAL A 56 -9.93 8.58 4.90
C VAL A 56 -9.89 7.68 6.13
N THR A 57 -11.01 7.57 6.84
CA THR A 57 -11.17 6.72 8.03
C THR A 57 -11.38 5.25 7.65
N LEU A 58 -11.30 4.36 8.65
CA LEU A 58 -11.63 2.94 8.48
C LEU A 58 -13.05 2.74 7.91
N GLU A 59 -14.04 3.42 8.50
CA GLU A 59 -15.46 3.33 8.11
C GLU A 59 -15.71 3.83 6.68
N GLN A 60 -15.05 4.92 6.28
CA GLN A 60 -15.14 5.44 4.92
C GLN A 60 -14.54 4.45 3.90
N ARG A 61 -13.35 3.92 4.20
CA ARG A 61 -12.68 2.91 3.37
C ARG A 61 -13.50 1.61 3.28
N GLU A 62 -14.16 1.18 4.35
CA GLU A 62 -15.00 -0.04 4.31
C GLU A 62 -16.20 0.12 3.37
N ARG A 63 -16.85 1.29 3.41
CA ARG A 63 -17.93 1.63 2.47
C ARG A 63 -17.43 1.68 1.04
N ASP A 64 -16.35 2.41 0.81
CA ASP A 64 -15.72 2.56 -0.50
C ASP A 64 -14.19 2.55 -0.38
N PRO A 65 -13.53 1.39 -0.60
CA PRO A 65 -12.07 1.35 -0.60
C PRO A 65 -11.52 2.05 -1.85
N GLY A 66 -12.40 2.32 -2.83
CA GLY A 66 -12.11 3.07 -4.02
C GLY A 66 -11.49 4.42 -3.73
N GLN A 67 -12.19 5.18 -2.88
CA GLN A 67 -11.80 6.47 -2.35
C GLN A 67 -10.39 6.46 -1.73
N MET A 68 -10.03 5.44 -0.94
CA MET A 68 -8.69 5.35 -0.33
C MET A 68 -7.61 5.22 -1.41
N LEU A 69 -7.81 4.36 -2.41
CA LEU A 69 -6.83 4.19 -3.50
C LEU A 69 -6.67 5.49 -4.29
N ASP A 70 -7.78 6.16 -4.60
CA ASP A 70 -7.76 7.41 -5.37
C ASP A 70 -7.01 8.52 -4.60
N ARG A 71 -7.15 8.57 -3.26
CA ARG A 71 -6.38 9.49 -2.41
C ARG A 71 -4.90 9.16 -2.40
N ILE A 72 -4.53 7.89 -2.35
CA ILE A 72 -3.13 7.45 -2.45
C ILE A 72 -2.54 7.89 -3.79
N VAL A 73 -3.23 7.66 -4.90
CA VAL A 73 -2.77 8.03 -6.25
C VAL A 73 -2.64 9.54 -6.44
N ALA A 74 -3.54 10.33 -5.83
CA ALA A 74 -3.56 11.79 -5.94
C ALA A 74 -2.59 12.51 -5.00
N ALA A 75 -2.02 11.82 -4.01
CA ALA A 75 -1.09 12.42 -3.05
C ALA A 75 0.22 12.86 -3.72
N GLU A 76 0.87 13.88 -3.14
CA GLU A 76 2.13 14.38 -3.65
C GLU A 76 3.24 13.31 -3.59
N GLY A 77 4.05 13.23 -4.66
CA GLY A 77 5.08 12.21 -4.81
C GLY A 77 4.55 10.88 -5.34
N LEU A 78 5.37 9.83 -5.28
CA LEU A 78 4.98 8.48 -5.63
C LEU A 78 4.55 7.72 -4.38
N ASN A 79 3.28 7.38 -4.33
CA ASN A 79 2.63 6.85 -3.14
C ASN A 79 2.24 5.39 -3.30
N GLY A 80 2.22 4.64 -2.21
CA GLY A 80 1.86 3.23 -2.25
C GLY A 80 1.48 2.65 -0.91
N PHE A 81 1.30 1.34 -0.87
CA PHE A 81 0.86 0.61 0.32
C PHE A 81 1.30 -0.86 0.24
N ARG A 82 1.25 -1.53 1.38
CA ARG A 82 1.39 -2.99 1.49
C ARG A 82 0.04 -3.66 1.36
N TYR A 83 0.01 -4.72 0.58
CA TYR A 83 -1.18 -5.52 0.33
C TYR A 83 -0.91 -6.99 0.63
N PHE A 84 -1.66 -7.55 1.57
CA PHE A 84 -1.55 -8.96 1.99
C PHE A 84 -2.79 -9.76 1.54
N PRO A 85 -2.73 -11.11 1.53
CA PRO A 85 -3.84 -11.94 1.05
C PRO A 85 -5.19 -11.73 1.76
N ASP A 86 -5.19 -11.23 3.00
CA ASP A 86 -6.39 -10.97 3.82
C ASP A 86 -6.89 -9.52 3.75
N HIS A 87 -6.27 -8.68 2.91
CA HIS A 87 -6.70 -7.30 2.69
C HIS A 87 -7.93 -7.22 1.79
N ASP A 88 -8.55 -6.05 1.73
CA ASP A 88 -9.79 -5.83 0.98
C ASP A 88 -9.67 -6.33 -0.48
N PRO A 89 -10.41 -7.38 -0.89
CA PRO A 89 -10.25 -8.01 -2.20
C PRO A 89 -10.73 -7.11 -3.34
N ARG A 90 -11.56 -6.10 -3.06
CA ARG A 90 -12.06 -5.14 -4.08
C ARG A 90 -10.94 -4.31 -4.69
N ILE A 91 -9.81 -4.19 -4.01
CA ILE A 91 -8.66 -3.40 -4.47
C ILE A 91 -7.69 -4.22 -5.31
N PHE A 92 -7.59 -5.53 -5.08
CA PHE A 92 -6.64 -6.39 -5.78
C PHE A 92 -6.76 -6.25 -7.31
N GLU A 93 -7.97 -6.42 -7.85
CA GLU A 93 -8.21 -6.30 -9.29
C GLU A 93 -7.89 -4.91 -9.83
N ARG A 94 -8.19 -3.84 -9.07
CA ARG A 94 -7.90 -2.47 -9.48
C ARG A 94 -6.39 -2.26 -9.66
N VAL A 95 -5.58 -2.67 -8.69
CA VAL A 95 -4.13 -2.49 -8.78
C VAL A 95 -3.50 -3.42 -9.81
N MET A 96 -3.98 -4.66 -9.95
CA MET A 96 -3.42 -5.61 -10.92
C MET A 96 -3.66 -5.16 -12.36
N ARG A 97 -4.85 -4.61 -12.66
CA ARG A 97 -5.22 -4.13 -14.00
C ARG A 97 -4.62 -2.78 -14.36
N ASP A 98 -4.17 -1.99 -13.39
CA ASP A 98 -3.63 -0.65 -13.65
C ASP A 98 -2.14 -0.72 -14.05
N PRO A 99 -1.76 -0.51 -15.33
CA PRO A 99 -0.37 -0.59 -15.77
C PRO A 99 0.51 0.53 -15.18
N ARG A 100 -0.09 1.59 -14.63
CA ARG A 100 0.60 2.71 -13.98
C ARG A 100 0.71 2.55 -12.46
N CYS A 101 0.18 1.48 -11.90
CA CYS A 101 0.52 1.03 -10.55
C CYS A 101 1.71 0.07 -10.64
N ALA A 102 2.85 0.41 -10.03
CA ALA A 102 4.02 -0.48 -9.94
C ALA A 102 3.74 -1.64 -8.98
N LYS A 103 4.12 -2.87 -9.36
CA LYS A 103 3.96 -4.05 -8.51
C LYS A 103 5.31 -4.49 -7.99
N ILE A 104 5.46 -4.49 -6.68
CA ILE A 104 6.64 -5.00 -5.98
C ILE A 104 6.22 -6.31 -5.32
N VAL A 105 6.75 -7.44 -5.78
CA VAL A 105 6.45 -8.76 -5.22
C VAL A 105 7.57 -9.11 -4.25
N LEU A 106 7.28 -9.11 -2.96
CA LEU A 106 8.24 -9.45 -1.91
C LEU A 106 7.93 -10.85 -1.37
N THR A 107 8.85 -11.77 -1.63
CA THR A 107 8.77 -13.16 -1.14
C THR A 107 9.91 -13.45 -0.19
N ARG A 108 9.68 -14.43 0.69
CA ARG A 108 10.69 -15.00 1.58
C ARG A 108 10.45 -16.50 1.65
N ASN A 109 11.50 -17.28 1.86
CA ASN A 109 11.36 -18.72 2.08
C ASN A 109 10.39 -18.94 3.27
N PRO A 110 9.28 -19.69 3.08
CA PRO A 110 8.30 -19.89 4.14
C PRO A 110 8.93 -20.45 5.43
N LEU A 111 9.90 -21.36 5.34
CA LEU A 111 10.58 -21.92 6.51
C LEU A 111 11.29 -20.85 7.34
N GLU A 112 11.84 -19.83 6.69
CA GLU A 112 12.53 -18.71 7.36
C GLU A 112 11.56 -17.64 7.88
N SER A 113 10.28 -17.70 7.50
CA SER A 113 9.24 -16.77 7.97
C SER A 113 8.59 -17.18 9.29
N TYR A 114 8.78 -18.42 9.75
CA TYR A 114 8.26 -18.94 11.02
C TYR A 114 9.22 -18.80 12.22
N VAL A 115 10.40 -18.24 12.00
CA VAL A 115 11.42 -17.98 13.04
C VAL A 115 11.31 -16.56 13.59
#